data_AF-A0A2E7WX42-F1
#
_entry.id   AF-A0A2E7WX42-F1
#
_cell.length_a   1.000
_cell.length_b   1.000
_cell.length_c   1.000
_cell.angle_alpha   90.00
_cell.angle_beta   90.00
_cell.angle_gamma   90.00
#
_symmetry.space_group_name_H-M   'P 1'
#
loop_
_entity.id
_entity.type
_entity.pdbx_description
1 polymer ?
#
loop_
_entity_poly.entity_id
_entity_poly.type
_entity_poly.pdbx_seq_one_letter_code
_entity_poly.pdbx_strand_id
1 'polypeptide(L)' 'MSATKKRSLAKTISWRVIATTDTFIIAWIFTSDQAIAASIAGIEVLTKLVLYYAHERGWSSLDWGHDD' A
#
# COMPACT_ATOMS: atom_id res chain seq x y z
N MET A 1 2.59 -20.41 -17.37
CA MET A 1 3.87 -20.26 -16.63
C MET A 1 3.56 -19.88 -15.19
N SER A 2 3.69 -20.82 -14.25
CA SER A 2 3.50 -20.57 -12.83
C SER A 2 4.45 -19.45 -12.40
N ALA A 3 3.92 -18.29 -12.01
CA ALA A 3 4.73 -17.30 -11.32
C ALA A 3 5.09 -17.91 -9.97
N THR A 4 6.29 -18.48 -9.86
CA THR A 4 6.78 -19.09 -8.63
C THR A 4 6.57 -18.11 -7.47
N LYS A 5 6.05 -18.59 -6.32
CA LYS A 5 5.75 -17.76 -5.12
C LYS A 5 6.85 -16.73 -4.81
N LYS A 6 8.12 -17.12 -5.01
CA LYS A 6 9.32 -16.27 -4.91
C LYS A 6 9.30 -15.04 -5.84
N ARG A 7 8.93 -15.18 -7.11
CA ARG A 7 8.81 -14.07 -8.08
C ARG A 7 7.69 -13.12 -7.67
N SER A 8 6.56 -13.63 -7.16
CA SER A 8 5.46 -12.78 -6.70
C SER A 8 5.86 -11.95 -5.48
N LEU A 9 6.55 -12.57 -4.52
CA LEU A 9 7.09 -11.88 -3.35
C LEU A 9 8.10 -10.79 -3.75
N ALA A 10 9.06 -11.12 -4.63
CA ALA A 10 10.04 -10.16 -5.12
C ALA A 10 9.39 -8.95 -5.81
N LYS A 11 8.38 -9.17 -6.66
CA LYS A 11 7.61 -8.09 -7.28
C LYS A 11 6.88 -7.24 -6.25
N THR A 12 6.27 -7.86 -5.23
CA THR A 12 5.54 -7.15 -4.18
C THR A 12 6.46 -6.26 -3.36
N ILE A 13 7.64 -6.77 -2.97
CA ILE A 13 8.65 -5.99 -2.25
C ILE A 13 9.17 -4.85 -3.13
N SER A 14 9.52 -5.15 -4.40
CA SER A 14 10.01 -4.14 -5.34
C SER A 14 8.98 -3.00 -5.52
N TRP A 15 7.71 -3.36 -5.68
CA TRP A 15 6.63 -2.39 -5.79
C TRP A 15 6.45 -1.56 -4.52
N ARG A 16 6.52 -2.19 -3.34
CA ARG A 16 6.43 -1.48 -2.05
C ARG A 16 7.56 -0.48 -1.86
N VAL A 17 8.79 -0.84 -2.21
CA VAL A 17 9.93 0.10 -2.15
C VAL A 17 9.69 1.30 -3.04
N ILE A 18 9.31 1.07 -4.31
CA ILE A 18 9.04 2.16 -5.27
C ILE A 18 7.93 3.09 -4.75
N ALA A 19 6.81 2.53 -4.27
CA ALA A 19 5.67 3.32 -3.80
C ALA A 19 5.98 4.16 -2.54
N THR A 20 6.70 3.59 -1.57
CA THR A 20 7.10 4.33 -0.36
C THR A 20 8.14 5.40 -0.69
N THR A 21 9.08 5.11 -1.59
CA THR A 21 10.07 6.09 -2.06
C THR A 21 9.41 7.26 -2.81
N ASP A 22 8.44 6.98 -3.68
CA ASP A 22 7.67 8.01 -4.38
C ASP A 22 6.96 8.96 -3.41
N THR A 23 6.23 8.40 -2.44
CA THR A 23 5.52 9.18 -1.40
C THR A 23 6.49 10.03 -0.59
N PHE A 24 7.64 9.45 -0.19
CA PHE A 24 8.67 10.18 0.55
C PHE A 24 9.25 11.35 -0.25
N ILE A 25 9.59 11.13 -1.52
CA ILE A 25 10.17 12.18 -2.38
C ILE A 25 9.18 13.32 -2.58
N ILE A 26 7.92 13.00 -2.90
CA ILE A 26 6.86 13.99 -3.05
C ILE A 26 6.72 14.78 -1.76
N ALA A 27 6.55 14.10 -0.62
CA ALA A 27 6.40 14.76 0.67
C ALA A 27 7.60 15.65 0.99
N TRP A 28 8.82 15.18 0.75
CA TRP A 28 10.04 15.95 1.00
C TRP A 28 10.15 17.20 0.13
N ILE A 29 9.76 17.13 -1.15
CA ILE A 29 9.75 18.30 -2.04
C ILE A 29 8.81 19.38 -1.50
N PHE A 30 7.64 19.00 -0.99
CA PHE A 30 6.65 19.96 -0.49
C PHE A 30 6.97 20.50 0.90
N THR A 31 7.55 19.69 1.79
CA THR A 31 7.82 20.09 3.18
C THR A 31 9.22 20.66 3.37
N SER A 32 10.15 20.35 2.47
CA SER A 32 11.60 20.57 2.63
C SER A 32 12.17 19.97 3.94
N ASP A 33 11.44 19.07 4.59
CA ASP A 33 11.78 18.44 5.87
C ASP A 33 11.70 16.92 5.74
N GLN A 34 12.82 16.24 5.95
CA GLN A 34 12.96 14.79 5.81
C GLN A 34 12.25 14.01 6.92
N ALA A 35 12.18 14.55 8.14
CA ALA A 35 11.49 13.90 9.26
C ALA A 35 9.98 13.92 9.05
N ILE A 36 9.44 15.03 8.55
CA ILE A 36 8.02 15.12 8.17
C ILE A 36 7.72 14.19 6.98
N ALA A 37 8.58 14.18 5.95
CA ALA A 37 8.40 13.31 4.79
C ALA A 37 8.43 11.81 5.16
N ALA A 38 9.36 11.40 6.03
CA ALA A 38 9.42 10.03 6.56
C ALA A 38 8.17 9.67 7.37
N SER A 39 7.67 10.61 8.16
CA SER A 39 6.42 10.42 8.93
C SER A 39 5.22 10.23 8.00
N ILE A 40 5.12 11.03 6.93
CA ILE A 40 4.06 10.89 5.92
C ILE A 40 4.11 9.52 5.24
N ALA A 41 5.29 9.12 4.75
CA ALA A 41 5.47 7.82 4.11
C ALA A 41 5.17 6.65 5.06
N GLY A 42 5.52 6.77 6.35
CA GLY A 42 5.18 5.77 7.37
C GLY A 42 3.68 5.66 7.63
N ILE A 43 3.00 6.79 7.79
CA ILE A 43 1.54 6.86 8.00
C ILE A 43 0.79 6.35 6.77
N GLU A 44 1.29 6.61 5.56
CA GLU A 44 0.70 6.12 4.30
C GLU A 44 0.62 4.59 4.26
N VAL A 45 1.69 3.91 4.66
CA VAL A 45 1.70 2.43 4.74
C VAL A 45 0.68 1.92 5.74
N LEU A 46 0.63 2.49 6.94
CA LEU A 46 -0.32 2.09 7.99
C LEU A 46 -1.77 2.36 7.57
N THR A 47 -2.02 3.54 7.00
CA THR A 47 -3.36 3.95 6.56
C THR A 47 -3.86 3.05 5.44
N LYS A 48 -3.03 2.69 4.46
CA LYS A 48 -3.40 1.74 3.41
C LYS A 48 -3.75 0.37 3.97
N LEU A 49 -3.05 -0.12 4.99
CA LEU A 49 -3.38 -1.39 5.64
C LEU A 49 -4.76 -1.34 6.31
N VAL A 50 -5.03 -0.29 7.09
CA VAL A 50 -6.32 -0.09 7.76
C VAL A 50 -7.45 0.07 6.74
N LEU A 51 -7.26 0.90 5.72
CA LEU A 51 -8.24 1.11 4.66
C LEU A 51 -8.51 -0.17 3.87
N TYR A 52 -7.47 -0.93 3.52
CA TYR A 52 -7.63 -2.20 2.80
C TYR A 52 -8.43 -3.21 3.63
N TYR A 53 -8.12 -3.35 4.92
CA TYR A 53 -8.86 -4.23 5.82
C TYR A 53 -10.33 -3.79 5.96
N ALA A 54 -10.56 -2.49 6.18
CA ALA A 54 -11.92 -1.94 6.27
C ALA A 54 -12.70 -2.11 4.95
N HIS A 55 -12.03 -1.92 3.82
CA HIS A 55 -12.59 -2.14 2.49
C HIS A 55 -12.99 -3.60 2.29
N GLU A 56 -12.10 -4.56 2.59
CA GLU A 56 -12.40 -5.99 2.52
C GLU A 56 -13.53 -6.38 3.48
N ARG A 57 -13.56 -5.80 4.69
CA ARG A 57 -14.64 -6.06 5.65
C ARG A 57 -15.98 -5.48 5.19
N GLY A 58 -15.97 -4.29 4.62
CA GLY A 58 -17.15 -3.67 4.01
C GLY A 58 -17.68 -4.50 2.84
N TRP A 59 -16.80 -4.92 1.94
CA TRP A 59 -17.16 -5.79 0.82
C TRP A 59 -17.68 -7.15 1.27
N SER A 60 -17.07 -7.80 2.25
CA SER A 60 -17.58 -9.06 2.79
C SER A 60 -18.91 -8.94 3.56
N SER A 61 -19.32 -7.73 3.92
CA SER A 61 -20.64 -7.47 4.53
C SER A 61 -21.73 -7.14 3.51
N LEU A 62 -21.34 -6.79 2.30
CA LEU A 62 -22.23 -6.58 1.16
C LEU A 62 -22.35 -7.92 0.44
N ASP A 63 -23.56 -8.45 0.33
CA ASP A 63 -23.89 -9.71 -0.37
C ASP A 63 -23.78 -9.56 -1.91
N TRP A 64 -22.83 -8.75 -2.36
CA TRP A 64 -22.67 -8.35 -3.75
C TRP A 64 -21.76 -9.34 -4.47
N GLY A 65 -22.37 -10.23 -5.27
CA GLY A 65 -21.67 -11.23 -6.07
C GLY A 65 -21.88 -12.69 -5.63
N HIS A 66 -22.79 -12.96 -4.70
CA HIS A 66 -23.41 -14.28 -4.58
C HIS A 66 -24.44 -14.44 -5.72
N ASP A 67 -23.95 -14.72 -6.93
CA ASP A 67 -24.77 -15.42 -7.91
C ASP A 67 -24.71 -16.92 -7.52
N ASP A 68 -25.89 -17.53 -7.31
CA ASP A 68 -26.06 -18.99 -7.12
C ASP A 68 -25.31 -19.83 -8.17
#